data_AF-A0A8C6FMQ4-F1
#
_entry.id   AF-A0A8C6FMQ4-F1
#
_cell.length_a   1.000
_cell.length_b   1.000
_cell.length_c   1.000
_cell.angle_alpha   90.00
_cell.angle_beta   90.00
_cell.angle_gamma   90.00
#
_symmetry.space_group_name_H-M   'P 1'
#
loop_
_entity.id
_entity.type
_entity.pdbx_description
1 polymer ?
#
loop_
_entity_poly.entity_id
_entity_poly.type
_entity_poly.pdbx_seq_one_letter_code
_entity_poly.pdbx_strand_id
1 'polypeptide(L)'
;MASSGVRGPTPRWGPTLGGAALFLLLLPAAAAQGCSQNTSRTCEECLKNVSCLWCNANKMCLDYPVTKVLPPSSLCRLSSARWGVCWGLFKEENPYARFENN
;
A
#
# COMPACT_ATOMS: atom_id res chain seq x y z
N MET A 1 -23.28 -4.41 -73.69
CA MET A 1 -23.83 -3.11 -73.23
C MET A 1 -23.34 -2.91 -71.80
N ALA A 2 -22.73 -1.76 -71.55
CA ALA A 2 -22.00 -1.41 -70.33
C ALA A 2 -22.93 -1.04 -69.17
N SER A 3 -22.44 -1.16 -67.93
CA SER A 3 -22.87 -0.31 -66.83
C SER A 3 -21.72 -0.17 -65.84
N SER A 4 -20.95 0.91 -66.04
CA SER A 4 -19.93 1.42 -65.15
C SER A 4 -20.58 1.86 -63.83
N GLY A 5 -20.17 1.25 -62.71
CA GLY A 5 -20.49 1.74 -61.37
C GLY A 5 -19.39 2.66 -60.87
N VAL A 6 -19.57 3.96 -61.07
CA VAL A 6 -18.72 5.04 -60.54
C VAL A 6 -18.75 5.03 -59.00
N ARG A 7 -17.59 4.87 -58.36
CA ARG A 7 -17.45 4.96 -56.90
C ARG A 7 -16.96 6.38 -56.58
N GLY A 8 -17.86 7.21 -56.06
CA GLY A 8 -17.56 8.58 -55.66
C GLY A 8 -16.57 8.65 -54.48
N PRO A 9 -15.88 9.78 -54.28
CA PRO A 9 -14.93 9.97 -53.19
C PRO A 9 -15.66 10.09 -51.84
N THR A 10 -15.33 9.19 -50.91
CA THR A 10 -15.70 9.30 -49.50
C THR A 10 -14.98 10.49 -48.85
N PRO A 11 -15.67 11.39 -48.11
CA PRO A 11 -15.02 12.44 -47.34
C PRO A 11 -14.30 11.81 -46.15
N ARG A 12 -12.97 11.88 -46.18
CA ARG A 12 -12.10 11.45 -45.09
C ARG A 12 -12.18 12.48 -43.97
N TRP A 13 -13.16 12.33 -43.07
CA TRP A 13 -13.11 12.98 -41.75
C TRP A 13 -11.96 12.33 -40.98
N GLY A 14 -10.76 12.86 -41.12
CA GLY A 14 -9.65 12.52 -40.25
C GLY A 14 -9.94 13.08 -38.87
N PRO A 15 -10.01 12.26 -37.80
CA PRO A 15 -9.91 12.79 -36.46
C PRO A 15 -8.49 13.34 -36.33
N THR A 16 -8.39 14.64 -36.06
CA THR A 16 -7.15 15.32 -35.72
C THR A 16 -6.51 14.59 -34.53
N LEU A 17 -5.33 14.02 -34.77
CA LEU A 17 -4.42 13.46 -33.77
C LEU A 17 -3.91 14.58 -32.85
N GLY A 18 -4.78 15.08 -31.97
CA GLY A 18 -4.46 16.17 -31.06
C GLY A 18 -5.47 16.21 -29.93
N GLY A 19 -5.25 15.42 -28.89
CA GLY A 19 -6.11 15.47 -27.70
C GLY A 19 -6.02 14.29 -26.73
N ALA A 20 -5.32 13.21 -27.05
CA ALA A 20 -5.26 12.03 -26.18
C ALA A 20 -4.07 12.03 -25.19
N ALA A 21 -3.25 13.09 -25.15
CA ALA A 21 -2.10 13.15 -24.25
C ALA A 21 -2.42 13.64 -22.82
N LEU A 22 -3.59 14.27 -22.61
CA LEU A 22 -3.93 14.84 -21.29
C LEU A 22 -4.61 13.87 -20.31
N PHE A 23 -5.04 12.69 -20.77
CA PHE A 23 -5.79 11.74 -19.93
C PHE A 23 -4.91 10.79 -19.10
N LEU A 24 -3.57 10.89 -19.18
CA LEU A 24 -2.65 10.08 -18.38
C LEU A 24 -2.22 10.72 -17.05
N LEU A 25 -2.70 11.93 -16.71
CA LEU A 25 -2.29 12.67 -15.51
C LEU A 25 -3.12 12.33 -14.24
N LEU A 26 -4.11 11.44 -14.34
CA LEU A 26 -5.04 11.12 -13.25
C LEU A 26 -5.02 9.64 -12.88
N LEU A 27 -3.89 8.95 -13.00
CA LEU A 27 -3.70 7.74 -12.19
C LEU A 27 -3.49 8.22 -10.76
N PRO A 28 -4.42 7.95 -9.81
CA PRO A 28 -4.00 7.92 -8.43
C PRO A 28 -2.92 6.85 -8.42
N ALA A 29 -1.69 7.21 -8.05
CA ALA A 29 -0.83 6.24 -7.43
C ALA A 29 -1.65 5.73 -6.24
N ALA A 30 -2.36 4.62 -6.44
CA ALA A 30 -2.65 3.69 -5.38
C ALA A 30 -1.29 3.17 -4.94
N ALA A 31 -0.50 4.06 -4.32
CA ALA A 31 0.44 3.67 -3.32
C ALA A 31 -0.40 2.73 -2.48
N ALA A 32 0.01 1.46 -2.43
CA ALA A 32 -0.26 0.65 -1.27
C ALA A 32 -0.12 1.63 -0.10
N GLN A 33 -1.23 1.97 0.55
CA GLN A 33 -1.20 2.89 1.67
C GLN A 33 -0.45 2.11 2.72
N GLY A 34 0.88 2.17 2.64
CA GLY A 34 1.75 1.34 3.44
C GLY A 34 1.49 1.72 4.88
N CYS A 35 1.71 0.76 5.77
CA CYS A 35 1.58 0.94 7.21
C CYS A 35 2.20 2.28 7.70
N SER A 36 3.25 2.76 7.01
CA SER A 36 3.87 4.08 7.20
C SER A 36 2.91 5.27 7.27
N GLN A 37 1.75 5.25 6.60
CA GLN A 37 0.74 6.32 6.64
C GLN A 37 0.15 6.54 8.05
N ASN A 38 0.15 5.49 8.88
CA ASN A 38 -0.32 5.52 10.26
C ASN A 38 0.83 5.63 11.28
N THR A 39 2.03 6.02 10.83
CA THR A 39 3.11 6.46 11.71
C THR A 39 2.63 7.66 12.54
N SER A 40 3.01 7.67 13.81
CA SER A 40 2.61 8.69 14.81
C SER A 40 1.12 8.70 15.18
N ARG A 41 0.36 7.63 14.87
CA ARG A 41 -1.02 7.43 15.34
C ARG A 41 -1.09 6.48 16.53
N THR A 42 -2.14 5.67 16.61
CA THR A 42 -2.32 4.63 17.61
C THR A 42 -2.00 3.27 17.02
N CYS A 43 -1.70 2.33 17.91
CA CYS A 43 -1.41 0.95 17.58
C CYS A 43 -2.59 0.28 16.86
N GLU A 44 -3.82 0.62 17.22
CA GLU A 44 -5.07 0.14 16.63
C GLU A 44 -5.26 0.65 15.20
N GLU A 45 -4.91 1.90 14.94
CA GLU A 45 -4.91 2.46 13.58
C GLU A 45 -3.82 1.79 12.73
N CYS A 46 -2.62 1.60 13.27
CA CYS A 46 -1.52 0.92 12.57
C CYS A 46 -1.87 -0.54 12.23
N LEU A 47 -2.37 -1.28 13.21
CA LEU A 47 -2.68 -2.71 13.11
C LEU A 47 -4.08 -3.00 12.54
N LYS A 48 -4.73 -2.00 11.91
CA LYS A 48 -5.87 -2.26 11.01
C LYS A 48 -5.52 -3.28 9.94
N ASN A 49 -4.26 -3.28 9.50
CA ASN A 49 -3.72 -4.32 8.63
C ASN A 49 -2.83 -5.25 9.46
N VAL A 50 -3.09 -6.56 9.35
CA VAL A 50 -2.29 -7.59 10.05
C VAL A 50 -0.85 -7.67 9.53
N SER A 51 -0.61 -7.16 8.33
CA SER A 51 0.71 -7.04 7.71
C SER A 51 1.52 -5.84 8.23
N CYS A 52 0.94 -5.03 9.12
CA CYS A 52 1.63 -3.91 9.73
C CYS A 52 2.28 -4.29 11.05
N LEU A 53 3.38 -3.62 11.35
CA LEU A 53 4.08 -3.66 12.63
C LEU A 53 4.02 -2.29 13.27
N TRP A 54 3.56 -2.27 14.52
CA TRP A 54 3.58 -1.10 15.38
C TRP A 54 4.76 -1.16 16.34
N CYS A 55 5.57 -0.10 16.37
CA CYS A 55 6.64 0.07 17.34
C CYS A 55 6.25 1.15 18.35
N ASN A 56 6.06 0.76 19.62
CA ASN A 56 5.67 1.68 20.67
C ASN A 56 6.77 2.68 21.05
N ALA A 57 8.04 2.26 20.94
CA ALA A 57 9.21 3.07 21.32
C ALA A 57 9.29 4.38 20.52
N ASN A 58 9.16 4.27 19.19
CA ASN A 58 9.26 5.41 18.27
C ASN A 58 7.91 5.83 17.67
N LYS A 59 6.80 5.23 18.16
CA LYS A 59 5.43 5.45 17.67
C LYS A 59 5.33 5.34 16.13
N MET A 60 6.01 4.36 15.56
CA MET A 60 6.13 4.19 14.12
C MET A 60 5.40 2.93 13.64
N CYS A 61 4.77 3.06 12.48
CA CYS A 61 4.06 1.98 11.83
C CYS A 61 4.78 1.63 10.54
N LEU A 62 5.17 0.38 10.35
CA LEU A 62 5.94 -0.05 9.19
C LEU A 62 5.38 -1.33 8.62
N ASP A 63 5.61 -1.53 7.32
CA ASP A 63 5.21 -2.76 6.66
C ASP A 63 6.10 -3.89 7.18
N TYR A 64 5.48 -4.94 7.69
CA TYR A 64 6.20 -6.07 8.21
C TYR A 64 5.87 -7.30 7.39
N PRO A 65 6.87 -7.88 6.70
CA PRO A 65 6.65 -9.05 5.90
C PRO A 65 6.17 -10.18 6.82
N VAL A 66 4.95 -10.64 6.59
CA VAL A 66 4.31 -11.76 7.31
C VAL A 66 4.96 -13.12 7.02
N THR A 67 6.17 -13.12 6.45
CA THR A 67 6.99 -14.32 6.20
C THR A 67 7.68 -14.82 7.47
N LYS A 68 7.81 -13.97 8.49
CA LYS A 68 8.38 -14.30 9.79
C LYS A 68 7.34 -14.01 10.88
N VAL A 69 7.25 -14.91 11.86
CA VAL A 69 6.31 -14.77 12.98
C VAL A 69 6.75 -13.70 13.97
N LEU A 70 8.07 -13.50 14.13
CA LEU A 70 8.64 -12.56 15.09
C LEU A 70 9.48 -11.49 14.36
N PRO A 71 9.19 -10.19 14.57
CA PRO A 71 9.98 -9.11 13.99
C PRO A 71 11.38 -9.07 14.57
N PRO A 72 12.41 -8.80 13.75
CA PRO A 72 13.78 -8.68 14.25
C PRO A 72 13.93 -7.43 15.11
N SER A 73 14.75 -7.52 16.16
CA SER A 73 15.04 -6.44 17.10
C SER A 73 15.64 -5.19 16.44
N SER A 74 16.23 -5.36 15.24
CA SER A 74 16.78 -4.26 14.43
C SER A 74 15.73 -3.27 13.94
N LEU A 75 14.46 -3.69 13.78
CA LEU A 75 13.38 -2.79 13.37
C LEU A 75 12.73 -2.13 14.59
N CYS A 76 12.44 -2.93 15.61
CA CYS A 76 11.94 -2.49 16.90
C CYS A 76 12.24 -3.59 17.92
N ARG A 77 12.61 -3.21 19.15
CA ARG A 77 12.71 -4.20 20.23
C ARG A 77 11.41 -4.95 20.37
N LEU A 78 11.52 -6.26 20.56
CA LEU A 78 10.38 -7.16 20.59
C LEU A 78 9.47 -6.81 21.77
N SER A 79 10.04 -6.35 22.88
CA SER A 79 9.34 -5.81 24.06
C SER A 79 8.32 -4.71 23.73
N SER A 80 8.62 -3.87 22.73
CA SER A 80 7.84 -2.69 22.34
C SER A 80 7.15 -2.84 20.97
N ALA A 81 7.40 -3.95 20.29
CA ALA A 81 6.84 -4.27 18.99
C ALA A 81 5.49 -4.98 19.14
N ARG A 82 4.51 -4.62 18.30
CA ARG A 82 3.21 -5.28 18.22
C ARG A 82 2.85 -5.52 16.76
N TRP A 83 2.46 -6.74 16.43
CA TRP A 83 2.03 -7.15 15.10
C TRP A 83 0.79 -8.03 15.21
N GLY A 84 -0.09 -7.94 14.22
CA GLY A 84 -1.37 -8.66 14.17
C GLY A 84 -2.42 -8.14 15.16
N VAL A 85 -2.07 -7.96 16.43
CA VAL A 85 -2.98 -7.49 17.48
C VAL A 85 -2.37 -6.37 18.30
N CYS A 86 -3.16 -5.33 18.52
CA CYS A 86 -2.84 -4.33 19.52
C CYS A 86 -3.28 -4.83 20.90
N TRP A 87 -2.33 -5.30 21.72
CA TRP A 87 -2.67 -5.64 23.10
C TRP A 87 -2.92 -4.33 23.86
N GLY A 88 -4.09 -4.23 24.50
CA GLY A 88 -4.53 -3.03 25.18
C GLY A 88 -3.67 -2.65 26.39
N LEU A 89 -4.00 -1.48 26.96
CA LEU A 89 -3.30 -0.72 28.02
C LEU A 89 -2.75 -1.51 29.24
N PHE A 90 -3.16 -2.77 29.44
CA PHE A 90 -2.73 -3.63 30.56
C PHE A 90 -1.50 -4.51 30.27
N LYS A 91 -1.16 -4.74 29.00
CA LYS A 91 0.03 -5.48 28.60
C LYS A 91 1.05 -4.49 28.08
N GLU A 92 1.66 -3.70 28.96
CA GLU A 92 2.75 -2.76 28.62
C GLU A 92 3.83 -3.48 27.79
N GLU A 93 4.15 -4.71 28.17
CA GLU A 93 5.11 -5.59 27.51
C GLU A 93 4.47 -6.58 26.53
N ASN A 94 5.12 -6.76 25.38
CA ASN A 94 4.79 -7.83 24.46
C ASN A 94 5.14 -9.19 25.09
N PRO A 95 4.19 -10.14 25.25
CA PRO A 95 4.50 -11.47 25.81
C PRO A 95 5.53 -12.25 24.99
N TYR A 96 5.71 -11.90 23.71
CA TYR A 96 6.73 -12.50 22.86
C TYR A 96 8.14 -11.95 23.12
N ALA A 97 8.29 -10.91 23.94
CA ALA A 97 9.59 -10.31 24.25
C ALA A 97 10.61 -11.30 24.81
N ARG A 98 10.17 -12.37 25.48
CA ARG A 98 11.04 -13.44 25.97
C ARG A 98 11.78 -14.17 24.84
N PHE A 99 11.23 -14.21 23.63
CA PHE A 99 11.85 -14.85 22.48
C PHE A 99 12.84 -13.95 21.75
N GLU A 100 13.10 -12.75 22.27
CA GLU A 100 14.12 -11.88 21.72
C GLU A 100 15.49 -12.58 21.87
N ASN A 101 16.15 -12.90 20.75
CA ASN A 101 17.46 -13.55 20.67
C ASN A 101 17.51 -15.06 20.99
N ASN A 102 16.38 -15.77 20.97
CA ASN A 102 16.33 -17.24 21.04
C ASN A 102 16.20 -17.87 19.65
#